data_AF-A0A523DUI7-F1
#
_entry.id   AF-A0A523DUI7-F1
#
_cell.length_a   1.000
_cell.length_b   1.000
_cell.length_c   1.000
_cell.angle_alpha   90.00
_cell.angle_beta   90.00
_cell.angle_gamma   90.00
#
_symmetry.space_group_name_H-M   'P 1'
#
loop_
_entity.id
_entity.type
_entity.pdbx_description
1 polymer ?
#
loop_
_entity_poly.entity_id
_entity_poly.type
_entity_poly.pdbx_seq_one_letter_code
_entity_poly.pdbx_strand_id
1 'polypeptide(L)' 'MKERITHAISILNSLAMGDLERIRQHLQEVGASLAAGGEAELAEMLSEAENALGRGDAPLFRKRVQHVVSRLGHLR' A
#
# COMPACT_ATOMS: atom_id res chain seq x y z
N MET A 1 6.97 -15.85 -2.96
CA MET A 1 5.76 -15.16 -2.46
C MET A 1 6.02 -14.46 -1.13
N LYS A 2 6.50 -15.19 -0.11
CA LYS A 2 6.80 -14.67 1.25
C LYS A 2 7.72 -13.44 1.31
N GLU A 3 8.78 -13.42 0.51
CA GLU A 3 9.71 -12.28 0.43
C GLU A 3 9.06 -11.02 -0.16
N ARG A 4 8.17 -11.17 -1.16
CA ARG A 4 7.41 -10.05 -1.74
C ARG A 4 6.45 -9.41 -0.73
N ILE A 5 5.76 -10.23 0.05
CA ILE A 5 4.84 -9.77 1.11
C ILE A 5 5.62 -9.01 2.20
N THR A 6 6.77 -9.55 2.61
CA THR A 6 7.62 -8.91 3.63
C THR A 6 8.16 -7.56 3.14
N HIS A 7 8.59 -7.48 1.87
CA HIS A 7 9.05 -6.24 1.25
C HIS A 7 7.92 -5.19 1.18
N ALA A 8 6.72 -5.60 0.75
CA ALA A 8 5.54 -4.72 0.69
C ALA A 8 5.19 -4.12 2.06
N ILE A 9 5.17 -4.93 3.11
CA ILE A 9 4.92 -4.44 4.48
C ILE A 9 5.98 -3.42 4.90
N SER A 10 7.26 -3.66 4.59
CA SER A 10 8.34 -2.73 4.95
C SER A 10 8.21 -1.38 4.24
N ILE A 11 7.81 -1.37 2.97
CA ILE A 11 7.57 -0.14 2.20
C ILE A 11 6.38 0.61 2.79
N LEU A 12 5.26 -0.07 3.04
CA LEU A 12 4.05 0.57 3.57
C LEU A 12 4.25 1.15 4.98
N ASN A 13 5.05 0.49 5.81
CA ASN A 13 5.38 0.99 7.15
C ASN A 13 6.39 2.14 7.14
N SER A 14 7.18 2.31 6.07
CA SER A 14 8.20 3.37 5.98
C SER A 14 7.69 4.67 5.36
N LEU A 15 6.39 4.74 5.01
CA LEU A 15 5.74 5.93 4.45
C LEU A 15 5.69 7.07 5.50
N ALA A 16 6.77 7.84 5.60
CA ALA A 16 6.81 9.08 6.39
C ALA A 16 6.25 10.25 5.57
N MET A 17 5.41 11.08 6.18
CA MET A 17 4.90 12.29 5.54
C MET A 17 6.04 13.31 5.35
N GLY A 18 6.44 13.50 4.10
CA GLY A 18 7.48 14.45 3.70
C GLY A 18 7.67 14.49 2.19
N ASP A 19 7.38 13.38 1.50
CA ASP A 19 7.50 13.28 0.05
C ASP A 19 6.30 12.52 -0.55
N LEU A 20 5.27 13.28 -0.95
CA LEU A 20 4.03 12.75 -1.51
C LEU A 20 4.23 11.97 -2.81
N GLU A 21 5.19 12.39 -3.64
CA GLU A 21 5.52 11.68 -4.88
C GLU A 21 6.15 10.34 -4.59
N ARG A 22 7.08 10.29 -3.64
CA ARG A 22 7.70 9.04 -3.22
C ARG A 22 6.70 8.07 -2.58
N ILE A 23 5.78 8.58 -1.76
CA ILE A 23 4.68 7.76 -1.21
C ILE A 23 3.84 7.19 -2.36
N ARG A 24 3.49 8.00 -3.35
CA ARG A 24 2.71 7.56 -4.52
C ARG A 24 3.44 6.47 -5.32
N GLN A 25 4.71 6.66 -5.61
CA GLN A 25 5.53 5.66 -6.31
C GLN A 25 5.55 4.33 -5.56
N HIS A 26 5.72 4.37 -4.24
CA HIS A 26 5.70 3.17 -3.41
C HIS A 26 4.34 2.46 -3.39
N LEU A 27 3.23 3.21 -3.33
CA LEU A 27 1.88 2.63 -3.42
C LEU A 27 1.66 1.94 -4.78
N GLN A 28 2.12 2.57 -5.87
CA GLN A 28 2.01 2.01 -7.22
C GLN A 28 2.87 0.75 -7.39
N GLU A 29 4.12 0.77 -6.91
CA GLU A 29 5.03 -0.38 -6.93
C GLU A 29 4.44 -1.58 -6.17
N VAL A 30 3.98 -1.34 -4.95
CA VAL A 30 3.37 -2.38 -4.12
C VAL A 30 2.06 -2.86 -4.75
N GLY A 31 1.21 -1.95 -5.23
CA GLY A 31 -0.05 -2.29 -5.91
C GLY A 31 0.16 -3.18 -7.14
N ALA A 32 1.11 -2.84 -8.01
CA ALA A 32 1.46 -3.65 -9.17
C ALA A 32 1.97 -5.04 -8.76
N SER A 33 2.81 -5.10 -7.71
CA SER A 33 3.28 -6.38 -7.16
C SER A 33 2.12 -7.21 -6.61
N LEU A 34 1.15 -6.62 -5.90
CA LEU A 34 0.00 -7.37 -5.38
C LEU A 34 -0.91 -7.89 -6.49
N ALA A 35 -1.20 -7.06 -7.49
CA ALA A 35 -1.98 -7.48 -8.66
C ALA A 35 -1.32 -8.65 -9.41
N ALA A 36 -0.01 -8.57 -9.65
CA ALA A 36 0.76 -9.65 -10.25
C ALA A 36 0.86 -10.91 -9.36
N GLY A 37 0.55 -10.79 -8.07
CA GLY A 37 0.50 -11.90 -7.12
C GLY A 37 -0.87 -12.58 -7.00
N GLY A 38 -1.90 -12.07 -7.68
CA GLY A 38 -3.29 -12.55 -7.55
C GLY A 38 -4.10 -11.80 -6.49
N GLU A 39 -3.52 -10.82 -5.81
CA GLU A 39 -4.13 -10.03 -4.74
C GLU A 39 -4.78 -8.75 -5.30
N ALA A 40 -5.66 -8.89 -6.29
CA ALA A 40 -6.27 -7.77 -7.00
C ALA A 40 -7.05 -6.83 -6.07
N GLU A 41 -7.76 -7.38 -5.08
CA GLU A 41 -8.51 -6.59 -4.08
C GLU A 41 -7.57 -5.71 -3.22
N LEU A 42 -6.38 -6.21 -2.85
CA LEU A 42 -5.42 -5.42 -2.08
C LEU A 42 -4.75 -4.35 -2.94
N ALA A 43 -4.51 -4.64 -4.23
CA ALA A 43 -4.03 -3.64 -5.18
C ALA A 43 -5.04 -2.51 -5.38
N GLU A 44 -6.33 -2.83 -5.47
CA GLU A 44 -7.41 -1.84 -5.56
C GLU A 44 -7.46 -0.95 -4.30
N MET A 45 -7.32 -1.53 -3.11
CA MET A 45 -7.24 -0.74 -1.86
C MET A 45 -6.03 0.19 -1.81
N LEU A 46 -4.89 -0.18 -2.39
CA LEU A 46 -3.74 0.73 -2.50
C LEU A 46 -3.99 1.86 -3.51
N SER A 47 -4.71 1.61 -4.59
CA SER A 47 -5.18 2.65 -5.52
C SER A 47 -6.16 3.61 -4.83
N GLU A 48 -7.06 3.11 -3.99
CA GLU A 48 -7.91 3.97 -3.14
C GLU A 48 -7.08 4.82 -2.16
N ALA A 49 -6.04 4.25 -1.56
CA ALA A 49 -5.14 4.97 -0.66
C ALA A 49 -4.39 6.09 -1.41
N GLU A 50 -3.91 5.83 -2.61
CA GLU A 50 -3.27 6.82 -3.48
C GLU A 50 -4.23 7.97 -3.83
N ASN A 51 -5.47 7.65 -4.19
CA ASN A 51 -6.49 8.64 -4.48
C ASN A 51 -6.86 9.49 -3.25
N ALA A 52 -6.91 8.88 -2.07
CA ALA A 52 -7.11 9.59 -0.80
C ALA A 52 -5.96 10.55 -0.50
N LEU A 53 -4.72 10.09 -0.70
CA LEU A 53 -3.51 10.91 -0.54
C LEU A 53 -3.52 12.12 -1.50
N GLY A 54 -3.90 11.91 -2.76
CA GLY A 54 -3.99 12.99 -3.76
C GLY A 54 -5.05 14.04 -3.46
N ARG A 55 -6.08 13.69 -2.68
CA ARG A 55 -7.14 14.61 -2.23
C ARG A 55 -6.90 15.21 -0.84
N GLY A 56 -5.76 14.89 -0.20
CA GLY A 56 -5.46 15.34 1.16
C GLY A 56 -6.24 14.62 2.26
N ASP A 57 -6.93 13.51 1.95
CA ASP A 57 -7.66 12.70 2.92
C ASP A 57 -6.72 11.74 3.65
N ALA A 58 -5.91 12.31 4.55
CA ALA A 58 -4.97 11.56 5.37
C ALA A 58 -5.62 10.46 6.24
N PRO A 59 -6.83 10.66 6.84
CA PRO A 59 -7.53 9.60 7.56
C PRO A 59 -7.84 8.39 6.69
N LEU A 60 -8.40 8.58 5.50
CA LEU A 60 -8.72 7.49 4.59
C LEU A 60 -7.46 6.79 4.07
N PHE A 61 -6.44 7.56 3.69
CA PHE A 61 -5.14 7.02 3.30
C PHE A 61 -4.57 6.07 4.38
N ARG A 62 -4.48 6.53 5.63
CA ARG A 62 -3.95 5.73 6.74
C ARG A 62 -4.78 4.47 6.97
N LYS A 63 -6.12 4.60 6.93
CA LYS A 63 -7.04 3.47 7.12
C LYS A 63 -6.82 2.38 6.06
N ARG A 64 -6.69 2.77 4.79
CA ARG A 64 -6.48 1.83 3.68
C ARG A 64 -5.11 1.15 3.75
N VAL A 65 -4.04 1.91 3.99
CA VAL A 65 -2.68 1.36 4.17
C VAL A 65 -2.65 0.36 5.33
N GLN A 66 -3.22 0.72 6.48
CA GLN A 66 -3.25 -0.17 7.65
C GLN A 66 -4.02 -1.46 7.39
N HIS A 67 -5.14 -1.39 6.65
CA HIS A 67 -5.91 -2.56 6.28
C HIS A 67 -5.10 -3.50 5.36
N VAL A 68 -4.41 -2.94 4.36
CA VAL A 68 -3.54 -3.72 3.46
C VAL A 68 -2.40 -4.36 4.24
N VAL A 69 -1.71 -3.62 5.13
CA VAL A 69 -0.64 -4.17 5.98
C VAL A 69 -1.15 -5.31 6.86
N SER A 70 -2.32 -5.17 7.49
CA SER A 70 -2.92 -6.22 8.31
C SER A 70 -3.25 -7.48 7.50
N ARG A 71 -3.82 -7.31 6.29
CA ARG A 71 -4.13 -8.43 5.40
C ARG A 71 -2.87 -9.15 4.92
N LEU A 72 -1.84 -8.40 4.50
CA LEU A 72 -0.56 -8.97 4.12
C LEU A 72 0.13 -9.70 5.27
N GLY A 73 -0.01 -9.20 6.51
CA GLY A 73 0.50 -9.88 7.70
C GLY A 73 -0.12 -11.25 7.94
N HIS A 74 -1.39 -11.46 7.56
CA HIS A 74 -2.05 -12.77 7.67
C HIS A 74 -1.69 -13.73 6.52
N LEU A 75 -1.20 -13.21 5.39
CA LEU A 75 -0.74 -13.99 4.24
C LEU A 75 0.75 -14.39 4.34
N ARG A 76 1.47 -13.86 5.33
CA ARG A 76 2.89 -14.09 5.55
C ARG A 76 3.19 -15.49 6.11
#